data_AF-A0A9E3WBW6-F1
#
_entry.id   AF-A0A9E3WBW6-F1
#
_cell.length_a   1.000
_cell.length_b   1.000
_cell.length_c   1.000
_cell.angle_alpha   90.00
_cell.angle_beta   90.00
_cell.angle_gamma   90.00
#
_symmetry.space_group_name_H-M   'P 1'
#
loop_
_entity.id
_entity.type
_entity.pdbx_description
1 polymer ?
#
loop_
_entity_poly.entity_id
_entity_poly.type
_entity_poly.pdbx_seq_one_letter_code
_entity_poly.pdbx_strand_id
1 'polypeptide(L)'
;MTRPVTLFTGQWADLPLETVAQKASSWGYDGLELACWGDHFEVAKALSQDGYTQSRWDILEKYNLKCFAISNHLVGQAVCDHIDARHKSIVPDYVWG
;
A
#
# COMPACT_ATOMS: atom_id res chain seq x y z
N MET A 1 17.38 18.73 10.36
CA MET A 1 16.93 17.62 9.50
C MET A 1 15.82 18.12 8.60
N THR A 2 15.92 17.87 7.30
CA THR A 2 14.82 18.12 6.35
C THR A 2 13.71 17.09 6.57
N ARG A 3 12.45 17.47 6.33
CA ARG A 3 11.30 16.57 6.49
C ARG A 3 11.32 15.53 5.36
N PRO A 4 11.10 14.23 5.64
CA PRO A 4 11.00 13.22 4.59
C PRO A 4 9.84 13.51 3.63
N VAL A 5 10.08 13.31 2.33
CA VAL A 5 9.10 13.38 1.25
C VAL A 5 8.79 11.97 0.78
N THR A 6 7.54 11.53 0.94
CA THR A 6 7.10 10.18 0.58
C THR A 6 6.11 10.18 -0.56
N LEU A 7 6.11 9.11 -1.36
CA LEU A 7 5.15 8.88 -2.43
C LEU A 7 4.00 8.00 -1.93
N PHE A 8 2.76 8.48 -2.08
CA PHE A 8 1.58 7.65 -1.91
C PHE A 8 1.44 6.67 -3.08
N THR A 9 1.26 5.39 -2.75
CA THR A 9 1.32 4.30 -3.73
C THR A 9 -0.04 3.92 -4.32
N GLY A 10 -1.14 4.58 -3.95
CA GLY A 10 -2.49 4.19 -4.39
C GLY A 10 -2.74 4.27 -5.88
N GLN A 11 -2.19 5.28 -6.57
CA GLN A 11 -2.25 5.44 -8.03
C GLN A 11 -1.33 4.48 -8.80
N TRP A 12 -0.53 3.69 -8.09
CA TRP A 12 0.50 2.81 -8.66
C TRP A 12 0.19 1.33 -8.39
N ALA A 13 -0.99 1.00 -7.88
CA ALA A 13 -1.35 -0.35 -7.43
C ALA A 13 -1.55 -1.36 -8.58
N ASP A 14 -1.48 -0.90 -9.83
CA ASP A 14 -1.35 -1.72 -11.03
C ASP A 14 0.07 -2.26 -11.25
N LEU A 15 1.07 -1.70 -10.57
CA LEU A 15 2.46 -2.16 -10.60
C LEU A 15 2.80 -2.96 -9.33
N PRO A 16 3.74 -3.93 -9.40
CA PRO A 16 4.26 -4.58 -8.21
C PRO A 16 4.98 -3.59 -7.28
N LEU A 17 4.89 -3.79 -5.96
CA LEU A 17 5.54 -2.93 -4.96
C LEU A 17 7.02 -2.70 -5.25
N GLU A 18 7.75 -3.75 -5.65
CA GLU A 18 9.19 -3.64 -5.93
C GLU A 18 9.48 -2.71 -7.13
N THR A 19 8.59 -2.70 -8.14
CA THR A 19 8.68 -1.78 -9.28
C THR A 19 8.45 -0.34 -8.84
N VAL A 20 7.46 -0.10 -7.97
CA VAL A 20 7.18 1.23 -7.42
C VAL A 20 8.33 1.72 -6.54
N ALA A 21 8.89 0.84 -5.70
CA ALA A 21 10.04 1.15 -4.85
C ALA A 21 11.29 1.53 -5.67
N GLN A 22 11.62 0.75 -6.70
CA GLN A 22 12.72 1.08 -7.60
C GLN A 22 12.53 2.46 -8.25
N LYS A 23 11.32 2.72 -8.77
CA LYS A 23 10.97 4.00 -9.40
C LYS A 23 11.05 5.17 -8.42
N ALA A 24 10.39 5.07 -7.27
CA ALA A 24 10.35 6.13 -6.26
C ALA A 24 11.75 6.51 -5.74
N SER A 25 12.60 5.50 -5.51
CA SER A 25 14.01 5.71 -5.19
C SER A 25 14.76 6.46 -6.31
N SER A 26 14.56 6.04 -7.57
CA SER A 26 15.17 6.74 -8.72
C SER A 26 14.67 8.17 -8.92
N TRP A 27 13.51 8.52 -8.39
CA TRP A 27 12.93 9.87 -8.44
C TRP A 27 13.35 10.74 -7.26
N GLY A 28 14.02 10.16 -6.25
CA GLY A 28 14.49 10.88 -5.07
C GLY A 28 13.49 11.00 -3.93
N TYR A 29 12.46 10.13 -3.87
CA TYR A 29 11.61 10.05 -2.68
C TYR A 29 12.36 9.40 -1.52
N ASP A 30 12.07 9.84 -0.29
CA ASP A 30 12.65 9.31 0.94
C ASP A 30 11.90 8.04 1.43
N GLY A 31 10.71 7.79 0.89
CA GLY A 31 9.88 6.67 1.30
C GLY A 31 8.58 6.51 0.55
N LEU A 32 7.83 5.49 0.91
CA LEU A 32 6.50 5.20 0.40
C LEU A 32 5.47 5.27 1.52
N GLU A 33 4.29 5.79 1.18
CA GLU A 33 3.06 5.58 1.93
C GLU A 33 2.32 4.42 1.24
N LEU A 34 2.27 3.27 1.90
CA LEU A 34 1.79 2.03 1.30
C LEU A 34 0.26 1.96 1.30
N ALA A 35 -0.31 1.80 0.11
CA ALA A 35 -1.72 1.54 -0.06
C ALA A 35 -2.06 0.10 0.36
N CYS A 36 -3.17 -0.08 1.06
CA CYS A 36 -3.63 -1.39 1.53
C CYS A 36 -4.39 -2.20 0.46
N TRP A 37 -3.96 -2.11 -0.80
CA TRP A 37 -4.50 -2.84 -1.96
C TRP A 37 -3.39 -3.08 -3.00
N GLY A 38 -3.69 -3.87 -4.04
CA GLY A 38 -2.66 -4.44 -4.90
C GLY A 38 -1.77 -5.41 -4.10
N ASP A 39 -0.48 -5.45 -4.41
CA ASP A 39 0.53 -6.20 -3.62
C ASP A 39 1.36 -5.29 -2.68
N HIS A 40 0.96 -4.02 -2.55
CA HIS A 40 1.70 -3.02 -1.79
C HIS A 40 1.68 -3.29 -0.29
N PHE A 41 0.49 -3.47 0.29
CA PHE A 41 0.34 -3.91 1.68
C PHE A 41 -0.96 -4.67 1.91
N GLU A 42 -0.87 -5.99 2.03
CA GLU A 42 -2.01 -6.88 2.22
C GLU A 42 -2.22 -7.11 3.72
N VAL A 43 -3.17 -6.38 4.30
CA VAL A 43 -3.45 -6.37 5.76
C VAL A 43 -3.71 -7.78 6.31
N ALA A 44 -4.46 -8.61 5.59
CA ALA A 44 -4.74 -9.97 6.02
C ALA A 44 -3.46 -10.84 6.12
N LYS A 45 -2.52 -10.69 5.18
CA LYS A 45 -1.23 -11.41 5.23
C LYS A 45 -0.35 -10.87 6.36
N ALA A 46 -0.36 -9.56 6.59
CA ALA A 46 0.37 -8.96 7.71
C ALA A 46 -0.08 -9.50 9.08
N LEU A 47 -1.33 -9.94 9.21
CA LEU A 47 -1.88 -10.52 10.44
C LEU A 47 -1.75 -12.06 10.54
N SER A 48 -1.62 -12.76 9.41
CA SER A 48 -1.72 -14.23 9.36
C SER A 48 -0.47 -14.95 8.87
N GLN A 49 0.48 -14.23 8.27
CA GLN A 49 1.69 -14.80 7.68
C GLN A 49 2.93 -14.21 8.36
N ASP A 50 3.58 -15.02 9.17
CA ASP A 50 4.86 -14.68 9.78
C ASP A 50 5.87 -14.28 8.68
N GLY A 51 6.58 -13.18 8.91
CA GLY A 51 7.55 -12.64 7.96
C GLY A 51 6.98 -11.79 6.82
N TYR A 52 5.65 -11.70 6.64
CA TYR A 52 5.08 -10.85 5.59
C TYR A 52 5.51 -9.39 5.74
N THR A 53 5.35 -8.82 6.94
CA THR A 53 5.73 -7.43 7.23
C THR A 53 7.22 -7.21 7.02
N GLN A 54 8.06 -8.19 7.40
CA GLN A 54 9.50 -8.13 7.15
C GLN A 54 9.80 -8.08 5.65
N SER A 55 9.12 -8.89 4.83
CA SER A 55 9.30 -8.87 3.37
C SER A 55 8.99 -7.51 2.73
N ARG A 56 8.05 -6.73 3.32
CA ARG A 56 7.75 -5.37 2.85
C ARG A 56 8.89 -4.42 3.19
N TRP A 57 9.43 -4.53 4.42
CA TRP A 57 10.63 -3.77 4.82
C TRP A 57 11.83 -4.12 3.96
N ASP A 58 12.08 -5.40 3.69
CA ASP A 58 13.20 -5.87 2.87
C ASP A 58 13.18 -5.24 1.46
N ILE A 59 11.99 -5.14 0.85
CA ILE A 59 11.82 -4.45 -0.45
C ILE A 59 12.13 -2.97 -0.33
N LEU A 60 11.61 -2.26 0.68
CA LEU A 60 11.84 -0.83 0.83
C LEU A 60 13.32 -0.52 1.12
N GLU A 61 13.94 -1.29 2.01
CA GLU A 61 15.34 -1.13 2.42
C GLU A 61 16.31 -1.39 1.27
N LYS A 62 16.00 -2.36 0.39
CA LYS A 62 16.76 -2.60 -0.85
C LYS A 62 16.90 -1.34 -1.72
N TYR A 63 15.93 -0.41 -1.65
CA TYR A 63 15.93 0.84 -2.40
C TYR A 63 16.15 2.09 -1.54
N ASN A 64 16.64 1.93 -0.31
CA ASN A 64 16.86 2.99 0.67
C ASN A 64 15.60 3.82 1.01
N LEU A 65 14.42 3.22 0.88
CA LEU A 65 13.14 3.86 1.17
C LEU A 65 12.69 3.56 2.60
N LYS A 66 11.97 4.51 3.21
CA LYS A 66 11.26 4.32 4.48
C LYS A 66 9.75 4.21 4.26
N CYS A 67 9.03 3.81 5.31
CA CYS A 67 7.58 3.85 5.36
C CYS A 67 7.17 4.42 6.73
N PHE A 68 6.36 5.47 6.73
CA PHE A 68 5.88 6.12 7.96
C PHE A 68 4.36 6.00 8.14
N ALA A 69 3.66 5.60 7.08
CA ALA A 69 2.21 5.51 7.03
C ALA A 69 1.76 4.45 6.01
N ILE A 70 0.58 3.89 6.28
CA ILE A 70 -0.18 3.07 5.35
C ILE A 70 -1.56 3.70 5.17
N SER A 71 -2.20 3.46 4.02
CA SER A 71 -3.49 4.08 3.68
C SER A 71 -4.48 3.04 3.18
N ASN A 72 -5.68 3.03 3.76
CA ASN A 72 -6.74 2.06 3.44
C ASN A 72 -8.04 2.74 3.00
N HIS A 73 -7.93 3.66 2.05
CA HIS A 73 -9.05 4.49 1.59
C HIS A 73 -10.23 3.65 1.05
N LEU A 74 -9.94 2.61 0.26
CA LEU A 74 -10.97 1.85 -0.45
C LEU A 74 -11.90 1.11 0.52
N VAL A 75 -11.35 0.35 1.47
CA VAL A 75 -12.16 -0.34 2.49
C VAL A 75 -12.74 0.65 3.50
N GLY A 76 -12.01 1.72 3.82
CA GLY A 76 -12.50 2.77 4.71
C GLY A 76 -13.79 3.43 4.19
N GLN A 77 -13.92 3.61 2.87
CA GLN A 77 -15.12 4.15 2.24
C GLN A 77 -16.37 3.29 2.56
N ALA A 78 -16.21 1.97 2.56
CA ALA A 78 -17.31 1.02 2.77
C ALA A 78 -17.75 0.87 4.24
N VAL A 79 -17.20 1.67 5.16
CA VAL A 79 -17.64 1.66 6.57
C VAL A 79 -18.99 2.36 6.74
N CYS A 80 -19.18 3.51 6.10
CA CYS A 80 -20.39 4.32 6.24
C CYS A 80 -21.23 4.41 4.96
N ASP A 81 -20.67 4.03 3.80
CA ASP A 81 -21.40 4.04 2.54
C ASP A 81 -22.38 2.87 2.43
N HIS A 82 -23.50 3.12 1.75
CA HIS A 82 -24.34 2.05 1.25
C HIS A 82 -23.62 1.34 0.11
N ILE A 83 -23.30 0.05 0.33
CA ILE A 83 -22.57 -0.76 -0.64
C ILE A 83 -23.44 -0.98 -1.89
N ASP A 84 -22.92 -0.55 -3.03
CA ASP A 84 -23.54 -0.65 -4.35
C ASP A 84 -22.50 -0.86 -5.45
N ALA A 85 -22.93 -1.08 -6.70
CA ALA A 85 -22.09 -1.51 -7.82
C ALA A 85 -20.77 -0.75 -8.03
N ARG A 86 -20.65 0.49 -7.55
CA ARG A 86 -19.40 1.29 -7.59
C ARG A 86 -18.28 0.69 -6.74
N HIS A 87 -18.63 -0.06 -5.70
CA HIS A 87 -17.68 -0.60 -4.74
C HIS A 87 -17.08 -1.93 -5.20
N LYS A 88 -17.77 -2.66 -6.09
CA LYS A 88 -17.39 -4.02 -6.51
C LYS A 88 -15.96 -4.13 -7.04
N SER A 89 -15.44 -3.09 -7.69
CA SER A 89 -14.08 -3.10 -8.24
C SER A 89 -13.01 -2.59 -7.29
N ILE A 90 -13.38 -2.04 -6.12
CA ILE A 90 -12.43 -1.37 -5.22
C ILE A 90 -12.38 -1.96 -3.80
N VAL A 91 -13.40 -2.73 -3.38
CA VAL A 91 -13.38 -3.43 -2.08
C VAL A 91 -13.19 -4.93 -2.26
N PRO A 92 -12.63 -5.64 -1.26
CA PRO A 92 -12.55 -7.10 -1.28
C PRO A 92 -13.92 -7.78 -1.30
N ASP A 93 -14.00 -9.00 -1.84
CA ASP A 93 -15.24 -9.79 -1.95
C ASP A 93 -15.99 -9.91 -0.61
N TYR A 94 -15.27 -10.13 0.50
CA TYR A 94 -15.88 -10.27 1.83
C TYR A 94 -16.47 -8.96 2.39
N VAL A 95 -16.11 -7.80 1.81
CA VAL A 95 -16.73 -6.50 2.12
C VAL A 95 -17.88 -6.23 1.16
N TRP A 96 -17.75 -6.62 -0.11
CA TRP A 96 -18.75 -6.41 -1.16
C TRP A 96 -20.08 -7.14 -0.90
N GLY A 97 -20.02 -8.42 -0.49
CA GLY A 97 -21.20 -9.28 -0.32
C GLY A 97 -21.34 -10.34 -1.39
#